data_AF-A0A967WPU4-F1
#
_entry.id   AF-A0A967WPU4-F1
#
_cell.length_a   1.000
_cell.length_b   1.000
_cell.length_c   1.000
_cell.angle_alpha   90.00
_cell.angle_beta   90.00
_cell.angle_gamma   90.00
#
_symmetry.space_group_name_H-M   'P 1'
#
loop_
_entity.id
_entity.type
_entity.pdbx_description
1 polymer ?
#
loop_
_entity_poly.entity_id
_entity_poly.type
_entity_poly.pdbx_seq_one_letter_code
_entity_poly.pdbx_strand_id
1 'polypeptide(L)'
;INHPRDRLMFGLMCWAGLRVGEVAALGVSDLIPASNPEKGARLWVRGKGQKERVVPLTLALVHQWEEWLAQRPQVESDALFITRRKRGISERGIQDRLAHYCHQAGMQVTCHQLRHTFGRQMAEVNMPLPSLSKLMGHAQVTTTQVYIAGAGVDVRADYEAAMGRLEAARPGFPLFPAAPFQPTGIPPSPTAPAAGNGGAEAPRPATTEASVDMSRFWAGLPVWLTERLSDYITRQQRRWKPSQVRHHTRNRLQTLRQIWRWLLEERDVSGFAVLSRRDVEAYVEARLSAGVAASTLNRQLRDLWAFLRFIEEQGQPVSPGIFRVARLKEGRSLPRFLADEEYHRLERLILAKTAAGTRDERLDRAWFYLLAHGGLRLSELCDLRLGDLDLVGQRLAVREGKGK
;
A
#
# COMPACT_ATOMS: atom_id res chain seq x y z
N ILE A 1 9.97 -24.96 -2.59
CA ILE A 1 11.00 -23.98 -3.05
C ILE A 1 12.36 -24.61 -2.81
N ASN A 2 13.08 -24.92 -3.89
CA ASN A 2 14.26 -25.80 -3.79
C ASN A 2 15.57 -25.02 -3.65
N HIS A 3 15.62 -23.76 -4.10
CA HIS A 3 16.82 -22.94 -4.00
C HIS A 3 16.93 -22.26 -2.61
N PRO A 4 18.02 -22.44 -1.84
CA PRO A 4 18.17 -21.90 -0.48
C PRO A 4 18.02 -20.38 -0.39
N ARG A 5 18.64 -19.64 -1.33
CA ARG A 5 18.43 -18.19 -1.51
C ARG A 5 16.95 -17.80 -1.51
N ASP A 6 16.16 -18.44 -2.38
CA ASP A 6 14.76 -18.07 -2.57
C ASP A 6 13.90 -18.52 -1.37
N ARG A 7 14.25 -19.66 -0.76
CA ARG A 7 13.63 -20.13 0.48
C ARG A 7 13.81 -19.11 1.61
N LEU A 8 15.03 -18.63 1.82
CA LEU A 8 15.32 -17.59 2.80
C LEU A 8 14.62 -16.27 2.46
N MET A 9 14.67 -15.81 1.21
CA MET A 9 14.01 -14.57 0.79
C MET A 9 12.53 -14.54 1.15
N PHE A 10 11.79 -15.59 0.83
CA PHE A 10 10.37 -15.66 1.14
C PHE A 10 10.11 -16.01 2.60
N GLY A 11 10.98 -16.81 3.22
CA GLY A 11 10.93 -17.11 4.65
C GLY A 11 11.00 -15.86 5.51
N LEU A 12 11.90 -14.92 5.18
CA LEU A 12 11.99 -13.63 5.88
C LEU A 12 10.71 -12.77 5.75
N MET A 13 9.94 -12.93 4.66
CA MET A 13 8.66 -12.25 4.50
C MET A 13 7.52 -12.95 5.24
N CYS A 14 7.46 -14.28 5.14
CA CYS A 14 6.39 -15.12 5.71
C CYS A 14 6.50 -15.29 7.22
N TRP A 15 7.72 -15.28 7.76
CA TRP A 15 7.99 -15.68 9.13
C TRP A 15 8.63 -14.59 9.98
N ALA A 16 9.29 -13.60 9.36
CA ALA A 16 9.84 -12.44 10.07
C ALA A 16 9.15 -11.12 9.65
N GLY A 17 8.18 -11.17 8.73
CA GLY A 17 7.35 -10.02 8.37
C GLY A 17 8.08 -8.90 7.61
N LEU A 18 9.22 -9.15 6.96
CA LEU A 18 9.96 -8.12 6.23
C LEU A 18 9.22 -7.66 4.96
N ARG A 19 9.36 -6.38 4.58
CA ARG A 19 8.93 -5.85 3.26
C ARG A 19 9.89 -6.34 2.17
N VAL A 20 9.41 -6.43 0.93
CA VAL A 20 10.25 -6.77 -0.24
C VAL A 20 11.45 -5.82 -0.41
N GLY A 21 11.26 -4.52 -0.18
CA GLY A 21 12.36 -3.55 -0.20
C GLY A 21 13.35 -3.71 0.94
N GLU A 22 12.88 -4.13 2.11
CA GLU A 22 13.76 -4.44 3.25
C GLU A 22 14.59 -5.68 2.94
N VAL A 23 13.97 -6.75 2.43
CA VAL A 23 14.67 -7.99 2.00
C VAL A 23 15.69 -7.70 0.91
N ALA A 24 15.35 -6.88 -0.09
CA ALA A 24 16.27 -6.51 -1.17
C ALA A 24 17.49 -5.70 -0.69
N ALA A 25 17.33 -4.95 0.40
CA ALA A 25 18.36 -4.07 0.94
C ALA A 25 19.23 -4.72 2.02
N LEU A 26 18.93 -5.95 2.46
CA LEU A 26 19.70 -6.63 3.50
C LEU A 26 21.15 -6.88 3.08
N GLY A 27 22.06 -6.59 4.00
CA GLY A 27 23.46 -6.99 3.98
C GLY A 27 23.71 -8.31 4.72
N VAL A 28 24.87 -8.93 4.48
CA VAL A 28 25.33 -10.08 5.27
C VAL A 28 25.61 -9.64 6.70
N SER A 29 26.13 -8.43 6.86
CA SER A 29 26.45 -7.81 8.15
C SER A 29 25.23 -7.42 9.02
N ASP A 30 24.01 -7.43 8.46
CA ASP A 30 22.79 -7.04 9.18
C ASP A 30 22.31 -8.10 10.18
N LEU A 31 22.79 -9.35 10.06
CA LEU A 31 22.51 -10.41 11.03
C LEU A 31 23.38 -10.23 12.27
N ILE A 32 22.72 -10.15 13.43
CA ILE A 32 23.34 -10.17 14.75
C ILE A 32 23.16 -11.59 15.31
N PRO A 33 24.22 -12.41 15.33
CA PRO A 33 24.15 -13.77 15.84
C PRO A 33 23.81 -13.80 17.34
N ALA A 34 23.24 -14.92 17.79
CA ALA A 34 23.00 -15.14 19.21
C ALA A 34 24.34 -15.25 19.95
N SER A 35 24.70 -14.22 20.72
CA SER A 35 25.92 -14.25 21.55
C SER A 35 25.75 -15.14 22.80
N ASN A 36 24.50 -15.43 23.19
CA ASN A 36 24.09 -16.33 24.27
C ASN A 36 22.66 -16.84 23.94
N PRO A 37 22.31 -18.12 24.21
CA PRO A 37 20.97 -18.69 24.02
C PRO A 37 19.79 -17.81 24.47
N GLU A 38 19.94 -17.05 25.56
CA GLU A 38 18.87 -16.17 26.07
C GLU A 38 18.57 -14.96 25.15
N LYS A 39 19.58 -14.44 24.45
CA LYS A 39 19.46 -13.20 23.64
C LYS A 39 19.07 -13.43 22.19
N GLY A 40 19.25 -14.66 21.70
CA GLY A 40 18.92 -15.17 20.35
C GLY A 40 19.35 -14.30 19.16
N ALA A 41 19.08 -14.80 17.94
CA ALA A 41 19.50 -14.13 16.72
C ALA A 41 18.53 -12.98 16.38
N ARG A 42 19.11 -11.89 15.87
CA ARG A 42 18.38 -10.66 15.56
C ARG A 42 18.83 -10.10 14.23
N LEU A 43 17.92 -9.49 13.50
CA LEU A 43 18.19 -8.88 12.20
C LEU A 43 17.99 -7.38 12.28
N TRP A 44 19.00 -6.62 11.86
CA TRP A 44 18.88 -5.17 11.73
C TRP A 44 18.21 -4.84 10.40
N VAL A 45 17.12 -4.08 10.45
CA VAL A 45 16.30 -3.77 9.27
C VAL A 45 16.17 -2.26 9.11
N ARG A 46 16.63 -1.75 7.97
CA ARG A 46 16.52 -0.33 7.59
C ARG A 46 15.22 -0.09 6.81
N GLY A 47 14.29 0.67 7.38
CA GLY A 47 13.01 1.02 6.77
C GLY A 47 13.03 2.30 5.94
N LYS A 48 11.95 2.54 5.18
CA LYS A 48 11.75 3.78 4.41
C LYS A 48 11.71 4.99 5.36
N GLY A 49 12.66 5.91 5.21
CA GLY A 49 12.80 7.12 6.03
C GLY A 49 13.79 7.01 7.19
N GLN A 50 14.87 6.22 7.07
CA GLN A 50 15.95 6.08 8.07
C GLN A 50 15.48 5.54 9.44
N LYS A 51 14.33 4.85 9.49
CA LYS A 51 13.85 4.21 10.73
C LYS A 51 14.39 2.79 10.77
N GLU A 52 15.38 2.57 11.63
CA GLU A 52 15.97 1.27 11.90
C GLU A 52 15.13 0.51 12.94
N ARG A 53 14.99 -0.80 12.76
CA ARG A 53 14.40 -1.69 13.78
C ARG A 53 15.15 -3.00 13.84
N VAL A 54 14.99 -3.69 14.96
CA VAL A 54 15.56 -5.01 15.18
C VAL A 54 14.44 -6.03 15.14
N VAL A 55 14.60 -7.08 14.33
CA VAL A 55 13.63 -8.16 14.14
C VAL A 55 14.22 -9.45 14.72
N PRO A 56 13.59 -10.09 15.73
CA PRO A 56 14.00 -11.42 16.19
C PRO A 56 13.86 -12.43 15.06
N LEU A 57 14.82 -13.36 14.97
CA LEU A 57 14.77 -14.48 14.02
C LEU A 57 14.58 -15.78 14.79
N THR A 58 13.77 -16.68 14.22
CA THR A 58 13.71 -18.06 14.70
C THR A 58 14.97 -18.82 14.31
N LEU A 59 15.30 -19.88 15.06
CA LEU A 59 16.44 -20.76 14.74
C LEU A 59 16.36 -21.30 13.30
N ALA A 60 15.16 -21.63 12.82
CA ALA A 60 14.98 -22.11 11.45
C ALA A 60 15.33 -21.06 10.38
N LEU A 61 15.04 -19.77 10.60
CA LEU A 61 15.47 -18.70 9.70
C LEU A 61 16.98 -18.49 9.74
N VAL A 62 17.60 -18.65 10.92
CA VAL A 62 19.07 -18.61 11.07
C VAL A 62 19.72 -19.75 10.28
N HIS A 63 19.21 -20.98 10.40
CA HIS A 63 19.73 -22.11 9.62
C HIS A 63 19.57 -21.89 8.10
N GLN A 64 18.45 -21.34 7.64
CA GLN A 64 18.29 -21.00 6.21
C GLN A 64 19.25 -19.88 5.78
N TRP A 65 19.57 -18.96 6.69
CA TRP A 65 20.55 -17.91 6.45
C TRP A 65 21.95 -18.50 6.26
N GLU A 66 22.37 -19.38 7.16
CA GLU A 66 23.65 -20.09 7.08
C GLU A 66 23.73 -21.01 5.85
N GLU A 67 22.67 -21.76 5.54
CA GLU A 67 22.56 -22.60 4.34
C GLU A 67 22.75 -21.77 3.06
N TRP A 68 22.15 -20.58 3.00
CA TRP A 68 22.36 -19.67 1.88
C TRP A 68 23.78 -19.11 1.85
N LEU A 69 24.34 -18.65 2.97
CA LEU A 69 25.69 -18.11 3.02
C LEU A 69 26.75 -19.13 2.58
N ALA A 70 26.58 -20.41 2.93
CA ALA A 70 27.46 -21.48 2.49
C ALA A 70 27.49 -21.66 0.95
N GLN A 71 26.40 -21.30 0.27
CA GLN A 71 26.27 -21.41 -1.19
C GLN A 71 26.38 -20.06 -1.91
N ARG A 72 26.44 -18.95 -1.16
CA ARG A 72 26.51 -17.60 -1.71
C ARG A 72 27.87 -17.40 -2.36
N PRO A 73 27.94 -17.03 -3.66
CA PRO A 73 29.20 -16.71 -4.31
C PRO A 73 29.98 -15.62 -3.55
N GLN A 74 31.29 -15.82 -3.43
CA GLN A 74 32.19 -14.82 -2.84
C GLN A 74 32.23 -13.57 -3.75
N VAL A 75 31.81 -12.45 -3.19
CA VAL A 75 31.72 -11.14 -3.85
C VAL A 75 32.04 -10.05 -2.83
N GLU A 76 32.62 -8.94 -3.29
CA GLU A 76 32.95 -7.78 -2.44
C GLU A 76 31.70 -7.04 -1.92
N SER A 77 30.55 -7.22 -2.57
CA SER A 77 29.31 -6.59 -2.14
C SER A 77 28.77 -7.23 -0.86
N ASP A 78 28.39 -6.39 0.11
CA ASP A 78 27.73 -6.83 1.35
C ASP A 78 26.28 -7.30 1.13
N ALA A 79 25.68 -7.10 -0.05
CA ALA A 79 24.27 -7.46 -0.29
C ALA A 79 24.01 -8.96 -0.05
N LEU A 80 23.09 -9.30 0.86
CA LEU A 80 22.77 -10.68 1.22
C LEU A 80 22.32 -11.49 0.00
N PHE A 81 21.40 -10.93 -0.79
CA PHE A 81 20.85 -11.59 -1.97
C PHE A 81 21.45 -11.02 -3.24
N ILE A 82 22.12 -11.88 -4.01
CA ILE A 82 22.78 -11.49 -5.25
C ILE A 82 22.17 -12.19 -6.48
N THR A 83 22.24 -11.49 -7.60
CA THR A 83 21.90 -11.98 -8.93
C THR A 83 23.07 -12.78 -9.51
N ARG A 84 22.82 -13.50 -10.63
CA ARG A 84 23.89 -14.20 -11.37
C ARG A 84 25.03 -13.26 -11.83
N ARG A 85 24.73 -11.97 -11.98
CA ARG A 85 25.71 -10.92 -12.33
C ARG A 85 26.47 -10.37 -11.11
N LYS A 86 26.42 -11.06 -9.95
CA LYS A 86 27.10 -10.67 -8.70
C LYS A 86 26.71 -9.29 -8.15
N ARG A 87 25.56 -8.75 -8.55
CA ARG A 87 24.96 -7.51 -8.01
C ARG A 87 23.80 -7.84 -7.08
N GLY A 88 23.51 -6.96 -6.12
CA GLY A 88 22.33 -7.06 -5.26
C GLY A 88 21.04 -7.23 -6.06
N ILE A 89 20.13 -8.07 -5.55
CA ILE A 89 18.82 -8.28 -6.18
C ILE A 89 17.93 -7.05 -5.98
N SER A 90 17.17 -6.68 -7.01
CA SER A 90 16.18 -5.60 -6.89
C SER A 90 14.84 -6.12 -6.35
N GLU A 91 14.01 -5.21 -5.83
CA GLU A 91 12.62 -5.53 -5.45
C GLU A 91 11.86 -6.21 -6.59
N ARG A 92 12.04 -5.69 -7.82
CA ARG A 92 11.44 -6.26 -9.02
C ARG A 92 11.93 -7.68 -9.28
N GLY A 93 13.22 -7.93 -9.11
CA GLY A 93 13.81 -9.27 -9.23
C GLY A 93 13.21 -10.26 -8.24
N ILE A 94 12.99 -9.86 -6.98
CA ILE A 94 12.33 -10.72 -5.98
C ILE A 94 10.88 -11.02 -6.38
N GLN A 95 10.13 -10.01 -6.85
CA GLN A 95 8.76 -10.19 -7.32
C GLN A 95 8.69 -11.17 -8.51
N ASP A 96 9.62 -11.06 -9.46
CA ASP A 96 9.67 -11.95 -10.62
C ASP A 96 10.04 -13.39 -10.21
N ARG A 97 10.91 -13.57 -9.21
CA ARG A 97 11.18 -14.90 -8.61
C ARG A 97 9.93 -15.49 -7.94
N LEU A 98 9.17 -14.67 -7.20
CA LEU A 98 7.92 -15.14 -6.58
C LEU A 98 6.90 -15.55 -7.64
N ALA A 99 6.73 -14.74 -8.69
CA ALA A 99 5.84 -15.03 -9.80
C ALA A 99 6.17 -16.36 -10.50
N HIS A 100 7.46 -16.66 -10.66
CA HIS A 100 7.92 -17.94 -11.20
C HIS A 100 7.46 -19.15 -10.37
N TYR A 101 7.61 -19.10 -9.04
CA TYR A 101 7.13 -20.20 -8.17
C TYR A 101 5.61 -20.27 -8.10
N CYS A 102 4.93 -19.12 -8.14
CA CYS A 102 3.47 -19.05 -8.19
C CYS A 102 2.93 -19.76 -9.44
N HIS A 103 3.53 -19.50 -10.60
CA HIS A 103 3.18 -20.16 -11.86
C HIS A 103 3.36 -21.68 -11.77
N GLN A 104 4.48 -22.16 -11.21
CA GLN A 104 4.72 -23.60 -11.03
C GLN A 104 3.72 -24.28 -10.10
N ALA A 105 3.24 -23.55 -9.08
CA ALA A 105 2.29 -24.07 -8.12
C ALA A 105 0.81 -23.86 -8.53
N GLY A 106 0.54 -23.25 -9.69
CA GLY A 106 -0.82 -22.91 -10.10
C GLY A 106 -1.49 -21.86 -9.20
N MET A 107 -0.70 -21.05 -8.49
CA MET A 107 -1.16 -20.03 -7.55
C MET A 107 -0.81 -18.62 -8.03
N GLN A 108 -1.46 -17.60 -7.45
CA GLN A 108 -1.08 -16.19 -7.64
C GLN A 108 -0.91 -15.51 -6.28
N VAL A 109 0.34 -15.33 -5.85
CA VAL A 109 0.69 -14.73 -4.56
C VAL A 109 1.70 -13.60 -4.78
N THR A 110 1.52 -12.48 -4.08
CA THR A 110 2.41 -11.32 -4.10
C THR A 110 3.24 -11.23 -2.82
N CYS A 111 4.37 -10.51 -2.86
CA CYS A 111 5.23 -10.31 -1.67
C CYS A 111 4.49 -9.62 -0.51
N HIS A 112 3.53 -8.75 -0.81
CA HIS A 112 2.70 -8.10 0.20
C HIS A 112 1.75 -9.09 0.88
N GLN A 113 1.20 -10.04 0.12
CA GLN A 113 0.35 -11.09 0.69
C GLN A 113 1.15 -12.03 1.59
N LEU A 114 2.41 -12.37 1.27
CA LEU A 114 3.26 -13.15 2.18
C LEU A 114 3.44 -12.47 3.55
N ARG A 115 3.73 -11.16 3.54
CA ARG A 115 3.85 -10.37 4.75
C ARG A 115 2.52 -10.17 5.48
N HIS A 116 1.41 -10.08 4.75
CA HIS A 116 0.08 -9.98 5.36
C HIS A 116 -0.32 -11.29 6.04
N THR A 117 0.01 -12.43 5.42
CA THR A 117 -0.16 -13.76 5.99
C THR A 117 0.60 -13.90 7.31
N PHE A 118 1.85 -13.40 7.38
CA PHE A 118 2.59 -13.31 8.63
C PHE A 118 1.81 -12.55 9.71
N GLY A 119 1.41 -11.30 9.41
CA GLY A 119 0.71 -10.45 10.38
C GLY A 119 -0.59 -11.06 10.88
N ARG A 120 -1.38 -11.65 9.97
CA ARG A 120 -2.62 -12.36 10.28
C ARG A 120 -2.37 -13.57 11.18
N GLN A 121 -1.40 -14.42 10.83
CA GLN A 121 -1.08 -15.62 11.61
C GLN A 121 -0.65 -15.27 13.03
N MET A 122 0.18 -14.24 13.18
CA MET A 122 0.62 -13.77 14.49
C MET A 122 -0.52 -13.22 15.34
N ALA A 123 -1.47 -12.52 14.73
CA ALA A 123 -2.68 -12.07 15.40
C ALA A 123 -3.59 -13.25 15.80
N GLU A 124 -3.77 -14.24 14.91
CA GLU A 124 -4.58 -15.45 15.17
C GLU A 124 -4.03 -16.27 16.35
N VAL A 125 -2.72 -16.28 16.56
CA VAL A 125 -2.07 -16.92 17.73
C VAL A 125 -1.89 -15.96 18.91
N ASN A 126 -2.66 -14.88 18.96
CA ASN A 126 -2.73 -13.92 20.07
C ASN A 126 -1.38 -13.27 20.41
N MET A 127 -0.54 -12.96 19.42
CA MET A 127 0.61 -12.08 19.65
C MET A 127 0.11 -10.69 20.05
N PRO A 128 0.62 -10.08 21.14
CA PRO A 128 0.24 -8.73 21.52
C PRO A 128 0.40 -7.73 20.36
N LEU A 129 -0.69 -7.04 20.01
CA LEU A 129 -0.73 -6.08 18.90
C LEU A 129 0.36 -4.99 18.97
N PRO A 130 0.73 -4.44 20.16
CA PRO A 130 1.85 -3.50 20.26
C PRO A 130 3.18 -4.10 19.79
N SER A 131 3.45 -5.35 20.15
CA SER A 131 4.65 -6.09 19.77
C SER A 131 4.65 -6.43 18.29
N LEU A 132 3.52 -6.89 17.75
CA LEU A 132 3.35 -7.17 16.33
C LEU A 132 3.51 -5.91 15.47
N SER A 133 2.94 -4.78 15.89
CA SER A 133 3.05 -3.49 15.19
C SER A 133 4.50 -2.98 15.15
N LYS A 134 5.21 -3.10 16.29
CA LYS A 134 6.64 -2.75 16.41
C LYS A 134 7.50 -3.66 15.53
N LEU A 135 7.23 -4.97 15.52
CA LEU A 135 7.91 -5.98 14.69
C LEU A 135 7.75 -5.71 13.19
N MET A 136 6.53 -5.40 12.76
CA MET A 136 6.22 -5.07 11.36
C MET A 136 6.76 -3.68 10.97
N GLY A 137 7.27 -2.87 11.89
CA GLY A 137 7.88 -1.58 11.56
C GLY A 137 6.87 -0.59 11.00
N HIS A 138 5.71 -0.48 11.66
CA HIS A 138 4.79 0.64 11.46
C HIS A 138 5.37 1.87 12.16
N ALA A 139 5.56 2.97 11.41
CA ALA A 139 6.38 4.10 11.78
C ALA A 139 5.80 5.01 12.89
N GLN A 140 4.83 4.54 13.68
CA GLN A 140 4.28 5.27 14.83
C GLN A 140 3.98 4.30 15.98
N VAL A 141 4.95 4.18 16.90
CA VAL A 141 4.72 3.73 18.28
C VAL A 141 5.05 4.92 19.19
N THR A 142 4.12 5.85 19.31
CA THR A 142 4.12 6.80 20.43
C THR A 142 2.67 7.04 20.81
N THR A 143 2.17 6.25 21.75
CA THR A 143 1.14 6.74 22.65
C THR A 143 1.55 6.31 24.04
N THR A 144 1.96 7.32 24.78
CA THR A 144 2.50 7.29 26.13
C THR A 144 1.45 6.73 27.08
N GLN A 145 1.82 5.64 27.76
CA GLN A 145 1.43 5.30 29.13
C GLN A 145 -0.07 5.35 29.48
N VAL A 146 -0.72 4.18 29.38
CA VAL A 146 -1.22 3.55 30.61
C VAL A 146 -0.27 2.40 30.88
N TYR A 147 0.78 2.68 31.63
CA TYR A 147 1.58 1.64 32.24
C TYR A 147 0.76 1.06 33.40
N ILE A 148 0.67 -0.27 33.48
CA ILE A 148 0.99 -0.88 34.77
C ILE A 148 2.51 -0.73 34.88
N ALA A 149 2.95 0.16 35.76
CA ALA A 149 4.36 0.48 35.99
C ALA A 149 5.19 -0.82 36.13
N GLY A 150 6.09 -1.11 35.18
CA GLY A 150 7.08 -2.18 35.34
C GLY A 150 7.40 -3.08 34.13
N ALA A 151 6.50 -3.31 33.17
CA ALA A 151 6.74 -4.27 32.09
C ALA A 151 7.11 -3.57 30.77
N GLY A 152 8.39 -3.57 30.39
CA GLY A 152 8.79 -3.24 29.02
C GLY A 152 8.19 -4.25 28.04
N VAL A 153 7.70 -3.79 26.88
CA VAL A 153 7.19 -4.68 25.83
C VAL A 153 8.34 -5.52 25.28
N ASP A 154 8.39 -6.79 25.68
CA ASP A 154 9.36 -7.75 25.17
C ASP A 154 8.87 -8.35 23.85
N VAL A 155 9.12 -7.60 22.77
CA VAL A 155 8.76 -7.99 21.40
C VAL A 155 9.34 -9.37 21.01
N ARG A 156 10.48 -9.75 21.59
CA ARG A 156 11.15 -11.03 21.34
C ARG A 156 10.38 -12.14 22.03
N ALA A 157 10.13 -12.02 23.33
CA ALA A 157 9.38 -13.03 24.08
C ALA A 157 7.97 -13.23 23.49
N ASP A 158 7.29 -12.14 23.12
CA ASP A 158 5.98 -12.18 22.48
C ASP A 158 6.01 -12.88 21.12
N TYR A 159 7.06 -12.62 20.34
CA TYR A 159 7.27 -13.25 19.04
C TYR A 159 7.58 -14.75 19.17
N GLU A 160 8.47 -15.13 20.09
CA GLU A 160 8.84 -16.52 20.35
C GLU A 160 7.64 -17.33 20.87
N ALA A 161 6.87 -16.76 21.80
CA ALA A 161 5.64 -17.38 22.29
C ALA A 161 4.58 -17.54 21.18
N ALA A 162 4.41 -16.52 20.33
CA ALA A 162 3.50 -16.58 19.19
C ALA A 162 3.93 -17.65 18.17
N MET A 163 5.22 -17.71 17.83
CA MET A 163 5.75 -18.74 16.93
C MET A 163 5.58 -20.15 17.52
N GLY A 164 5.84 -20.34 18.82
CA GLY A 164 5.61 -21.62 19.49
C GLY A 164 4.15 -22.06 19.44
N ARG A 165 3.20 -21.13 19.67
CA ARG A 165 1.76 -21.41 19.51
C ARG A 165 1.38 -21.73 18.06
N LEU A 166 1.99 -21.04 17.09
CA LEU A 166 1.74 -21.27 15.66
C LEU A 166 2.23 -22.64 15.20
N GLU A 167 3.39 -23.07 15.67
CA GLU A 167 3.92 -24.42 15.43
C GLU A 167 3.04 -25.49 16.07
N ALA A 168 2.61 -25.29 17.31
CA ALA A 168 1.72 -26.22 18.01
C ALA A 168 0.32 -26.33 17.35
N ALA A 169 -0.19 -25.25 16.76
CA ALA A 169 -1.49 -25.23 16.08
C ALA A 169 -1.48 -25.89 14.69
N ARG A 170 -0.31 -26.31 14.16
CA ARG A 170 -0.16 -26.92 12.83
C ARG A 170 0.62 -28.25 12.87
N PRO A 171 0.12 -29.28 13.59
CA PRO A 171 0.77 -30.59 13.57
C PRO A 171 0.70 -31.19 12.15
N GLY A 172 1.87 -31.53 11.58
CA GLY A 172 1.99 -32.16 10.26
C GLY A 172 2.29 -31.22 9.09
N PHE A 173 2.21 -29.91 9.27
CA PHE A 173 2.66 -28.90 8.29
C PHE A 173 3.73 -28.00 8.94
N PRO A 174 4.98 -28.49 9.06
CA PRO A 174 6.02 -27.71 9.73
C PRO A 174 6.21 -26.38 9.01
N LEU A 175 6.28 -25.27 9.76
CA LEU A 175 6.49 -23.92 9.21
C LEU A 175 7.79 -23.86 8.36
N PHE A 176 8.71 -24.78 8.65
CA PHE A 176 9.96 -25.00 7.95
C PHE A 176 10.07 -26.49 7.56
N PRO A 177 9.86 -26.86 6.28
CA PRO A 177 9.99 -28.25 5.88
C PRO A 177 11.45 -28.73 5.99
N ALA A 178 11.67 -29.88 6.63
CA ALA A 178 13.00 -30.47 6.83
C ALA A 178 13.67 -30.95 5.53
N ALA A 179 12.91 -31.07 4.44
CA ALA A 179 13.38 -31.49 3.12
C ALA A 179 12.63 -30.75 2.00
N PRO A 180 13.22 -30.57 0.79
CA PRO A 180 12.52 -29.96 -0.32
C PRO A 180 11.25 -30.75 -0.68
N PHE A 181 10.11 -30.04 -0.71
CA PHE A 181 8.82 -30.58 -1.16
C PHE A 181 8.95 -31.26 -2.52
N GLN A 182 8.73 -32.58 -2.57
CA GLN A 182 8.60 -33.33 -3.82
C GLN A 182 7.14 -33.25 -4.28
N PRO A 183 6.85 -32.65 -5.45
CA PRO A 183 5.49 -32.61 -5.95
C PRO A 183 5.05 -34.02 -6.32
N THR A 184 4.18 -34.63 -5.51
CA THR A 184 3.50 -35.87 -5.90
C THR A 184 2.47 -35.55 -6.98
N GLY A 185 2.75 -36.00 -8.21
CA GLY A 185 1.79 -36.29 -9.28
C GLY A 185 0.73 -35.23 -9.58
N ILE A 186 1.07 -34.23 -10.38
CA ILE A 186 0.08 -33.48 -11.17
C ILE A 186 0.02 -34.16 -12.55
N PRO A 187 -1.15 -34.56 -13.05
CA PRO A 187 -1.26 -35.20 -14.36
C PRO A 187 -0.81 -34.21 -15.46
N PRO A 188 -0.12 -34.68 -16.52
CA PRO A 188 0.33 -33.79 -17.58
C PRO A 188 -0.89 -33.28 -18.36
N SER A 189 -1.10 -31.95 -18.35
CA SER A 189 -1.98 -31.29 -19.32
C SER A 189 -1.28 -31.13 -20.67
N PRO A 190 -2.05 -31.12 -21.77
CA PRO A 190 -1.57 -31.49 -23.09
C PRO A 190 -0.61 -30.45 -23.67
N THR A 191 0.41 -30.97 -24.34
CA THR A 191 1.44 -30.26 -25.10
C THR A 191 0.85 -29.19 -26.01
N ALA A 192 1.25 -27.93 -25.80
CA ALA A 192 1.13 -26.87 -26.80
C ALA A 192 2.18 -27.07 -27.89
N PRO A 193 1.85 -26.90 -29.19
CA PRO A 193 2.80 -27.11 -30.27
C PRO A 193 3.81 -25.97 -30.36
N ALA A 194 5.00 -26.31 -30.84
CA ALA A 194 6.12 -25.42 -31.05
C ALA A 194 5.76 -24.25 -31.98
N ALA A 195 5.97 -23.01 -31.52
CA ALA A 195 5.88 -21.82 -32.36
C ALA A 195 7.28 -21.46 -32.89
N GLY A 196 7.41 -21.57 -34.21
CA GLY A 196 8.54 -21.07 -34.97
C GLY A 196 8.63 -19.55 -34.98
N ASN A 197 9.85 -19.07 -35.19
CA ASN A 197 10.19 -17.69 -35.47
C ASN A 197 9.52 -17.21 -36.76
N GLY A 198 8.98 -15.98 -36.74
CA GLY A 198 8.66 -15.22 -37.95
C GLY A 198 7.19 -14.80 -38.01
N GLY A 199 6.91 -13.53 -37.72
CA GLY A 199 5.60 -12.93 -37.93
C GLY A 199 5.56 -11.52 -37.38
N ALA A 200 5.57 -10.55 -38.28
CA ALA A 200 5.50 -9.11 -37.98
C ALA A 200 4.38 -8.79 -36.98
N GLU A 201 4.75 -8.04 -35.94
CA GLU A 201 3.84 -7.54 -34.93
C GLU A 201 2.91 -6.49 -35.55
N ALA A 202 1.72 -6.92 -35.97
CA ALA A 202 0.64 -6.01 -36.31
C ALA A 202 0.24 -5.21 -35.05
N PRO A 203 0.06 -3.89 -35.15
CA PRO A 203 -0.27 -3.06 -33.99
C PRO A 203 -1.65 -3.46 -33.46
N ARG A 204 -1.71 -3.92 -32.20
CA ARG A 204 -2.98 -4.16 -31.51
C ARG A 204 -3.75 -2.84 -31.39
N PRO A 205 -5.08 -2.85 -31.63
CA PRO A 205 -5.88 -1.63 -31.54
C PRO A 205 -5.91 -1.11 -30.10
N ALA A 206 -5.66 0.19 -29.96
CA ALA A 206 -5.79 0.91 -28.70
C ALA A 206 -7.22 0.75 -28.17
N THR A 207 -7.40 -0.04 -27.12
CA THR A 207 -8.63 -0.04 -26.33
C THR A 207 -8.88 1.38 -25.84
N THR A 208 -9.93 2.00 -26.37
CA THR A 208 -10.43 3.30 -25.98
C THR A 208 -10.85 3.22 -24.52
N GLU A 209 -9.96 3.60 -23.59
CA GLU A 209 -10.29 3.68 -22.18
C GLU A 209 -11.42 4.70 -22.01
N ALA A 210 -12.54 4.26 -21.43
CA ALA A 210 -13.72 5.09 -21.19
C ALA A 210 -13.33 6.42 -20.53
N SER A 211 -13.41 7.49 -21.32
CA SER A 211 -13.22 8.87 -20.94
C SER A 211 -14.00 9.18 -19.65
N VAL A 212 -13.33 9.72 -18.64
CA VAL A 212 -14.00 10.22 -17.43
C VAL A 212 -14.85 11.41 -17.87
N ASP A 213 -16.17 11.28 -17.80
CA ASP A 213 -17.11 12.37 -18.10
C ASP A 213 -16.94 13.50 -17.08
N MET A 214 -16.13 14.49 -17.44
CA MET A 214 -15.82 15.65 -16.60
C MET A 214 -17.02 16.57 -16.40
N SER A 215 -17.97 16.58 -17.35
CA SER A 215 -19.13 17.49 -17.32
C SER A 215 -19.99 17.29 -16.07
N ARG A 216 -20.21 16.03 -15.66
CA ARG A 216 -20.96 15.67 -14.44
C ARG A 216 -20.29 16.14 -13.16
N PHE A 217 -18.95 16.25 -13.15
CA PHE A 217 -18.22 16.72 -11.98
C PHE A 217 -18.40 18.22 -11.75
N TRP A 218 -18.71 18.98 -12.79
CA TRP A 218 -18.81 20.43 -12.74
C TRP A 218 -20.23 20.97 -12.71
N ALA A 219 -21.23 20.09 -12.69
CA ALA A 219 -22.64 20.47 -12.58
C ALA A 219 -22.86 21.44 -11.41
N GLY A 220 -23.43 22.61 -11.72
CA GLY A 220 -23.73 23.69 -10.77
C GLY A 220 -22.61 24.73 -10.59
N LEU A 221 -21.48 24.61 -11.29
CA LEU A 221 -20.42 25.62 -11.26
C LEU A 221 -20.54 26.61 -12.44
N PRO A 222 -20.09 27.88 -12.30
CA PRO A 222 -20.10 28.86 -13.37
C PRO A 222 -19.25 28.46 -14.58
N VAL A 223 -19.73 28.80 -15.79
CA VAL A 223 -19.09 28.43 -17.06
C VAL A 223 -17.63 28.88 -17.15
N TRP A 224 -17.34 30.13 -16.71
CA TRP A 224 -16.00 30.70 -16.71
C TRP A 224 -14.97 29.87 -15.95
N LEU A 225 -15.43 29.10 -14.96
CA LEU A 225 -14.61 28.22 -14.14
C LEU A 225 -14.56 26.79 -14.73
N THR A 226 -15.69 26.26 -15.18
CA THR A 226 -15.77 24.86 -15.65
C THR A 226 -14.94 24.60 -16.89
N GLU A 227 -14.86 25.57 -17.81
CA GLU A 227 -14.01 25.49 -19.01
C GLU A 227 -12.55 25.37 -18.60
N ARG A 228 -12.08 26.29 -17.74
CA ARG A 228 -10.70 26.33 -17.28
C ARG A 228 -10.29 25.12 -16.45
N LEU A 229 -11.20 24.62 -15.60
CA LEU A 229 -10.98 23.37 -14.87
C LEU A 229 -10.84 22.18 -15.82
N SER A 230 -11.66 22.11 -16.86
CA SER A 230 -11.61 21.01 -17.84
C SER A 230 -10.31 21.06 -18.66
N ASP A 231 -9.87 22.24 -19.08
CA ASP A 231 -8.59 22.46 -19.76
C ASP A 231 -7.41 22.02 -18.89
N TYR A 232 -7.41 22.47 -17.62
CA TYR A 232 -6.37 22.12 -16.65
C TYR A 232 -6.27 20.61 -16.47
N ILE A 233 -7.38 19.92 -16.24
CA ILE A 233 -7.40 18.47 -16.01
C ILE A 233 -6.91 17.74 -17.27
N THR A 234 -7.40 18.12 -18.45
CA THR A 234 -6.97 17.53 -19.72
C THR A 234 -5.45 17.67 -19.92
N ARG A 235 -4.88 18.83 -19.56
CA ARG A 235 -3.43 19.06 -19.62
C ARG A 235 -2.66 18.21 -18.61
N GLN A 236 -3.19 18.00 -17.40
CA GLN A 236 -2.57 17.14 -16.40
C GLN A 236 -2.60 15.66 -16.80
N GLN A 237 -3.69 15.18 -17.40
CA GLN A 237 -3.81 13.79 -17.84
C GLN A 237 -2.68 13.38 -18.80
N ARG A 238 -2.25 14.29 -19.69
CA ARG A 238 -1.11 14.04 -20.60
C ARG A 238 0.22 13.81 -19.90
N ARG A 239 0.36 14.25 -18.65
CA ARG A 239 1.59 14.08 -17.85
C ARG A 239 1.58 12.80 -17.02
N TRP A 240 0.42 12.16 -16.87
CA TRP A 240 0.28 10.96 -16.05
C TRP A 240 0.48 9.70 -16.87
N LYS A 241 0.98 8.63 -16.23
CA LYS A 241 1.03 7.31 -16.84
C LYS A 241 -0.41 6.83 -17.13
N PRO A 242 -0.69 6.15 -18.26
CA PRO A 242 -2.04 5.74 -18.65
C PRO A 242 -2.83 5.05 -17.52
N SER A 243 -2.19 4.15 -16.78
CA SER A 243 -2.81 3.42 -15.66
C SER A 243 -3.28 4.33 -14.51
N GLN A 244 -2.64 5.48 -14.33
CA GLN A 244 -2.87 6.41 -13.21
C GLN A 244 -3.78 7.58 -13.59
N VAL A 245 -4.06 7.76 -14.90
CA VAL A 245 -4.86 8.88 -15.43
C VAL A 245 -6.22 8.94 -14.75
N ARG A 246 -6.93 7.81 -14.68
CA ARG A 246 -8.29 7.74 -14.13
C ARG A 246 -8.33 8.13 -12.64
N HIS A 247 -7.42 7.56 -11.85
CA HIS A 247 -7.31 7.82 -10.40
C HIS A 247 -7.02 9.29 -10.10
N HIS A 248 -5.95 9.81 -10.71
CA HIS A 248 -5.50 11.17 -10.48
C HIS A 248 -6.51 12.20 -10.97
N THR A 249 -7.18 11.92 -12.10
CA THR A 249 -8.29 12.72 -12.60
C THR A 249 -9.38 12.82 -11.54
N ARG A 250 -9.91 11.68 -11.07
CA ARG A 250 -11.03 11.67 -10.12
C ARG A 250 -10.70 12.41 -8.82
N ASN A 251 -9.51 12.16 -8.25
CA ASN A 251 -9.07 12.83 -7.03
C ASN A 251 -8.94 14.35 -7.23
N ARG A 252 -8.37 14.79 -8.36
CA ARG A 252 -8.20 16.22 -8.65
C ARG A 252 -9.54 16.90 -8.88
N LEU A 253 -10.44 16.26 -9.63
CA LEU A 253 -11.81 16.73 -9.86
C LEU A 253 -12.55 16.93 -8.54
N GLN A 254 -12.50 15.93 -7.64
CA GLN A 254 -13.18 16.00 -6.35
C GLN A 254 -12.62 17.09 -5.44
N THR A 255 -11.28 17.21 -5.36
CA THR A 255 -10.63 18.27 -4.58
C THR A 255 -11.02 19.65 -5.10
N LEU A 256 -10.87 19.91 -6.39
CA LEU A 256 -11.15 21.23 -6.96
C LEU A 256 -12.63 21.58 -6.87
N ARG A 257 -13.55 20.62 -7.12
CA ARG A 257 -14.99 20.83 -6.95
C ARG A 257 -15.32 21.27 -5.52
N GLN A 258 -14.76 20.59 -4.52
CA GLN A 258 -15.05 20.89 -3.11
C GLN A 258 -14.60 22.31 -2.73
N ILE A 259 -13.40 22.72 -3.15
CA ILE A 259 -12.86 24.04 -2.87
C ILE A 259 -13.73 25.11 -3.55
N TRP A 260 -13.95 24.97 -4.85
CA TRP A 260 -14.67 25.98 -5.63
C TRP A 260 -16.14 26.10 -5.25
N ARG A 261 -16.80 24.98 -4.93
CA ARG A 261 -18.18 25.01 -4.46
C ARG A 261 -18.30 25.82 -3.17
N TRP A 262 -17.43 25.56 -2.18
CA TRP A 262 -17.44 26.34 -0.95
C TRP A 262 -17.13 27.82 -1.20
N LEU A 263 -16.14 28.13 -2.05
CA LEU A 263 -15.81 29.51 -2.39
C LEU A 263 -16.98 30.24 -3.05
N LEU A 264 -17.72 29.59 -3.94
CA LEU A 264 -18.85 30.22 -4.64
C LEU A 264 -20.12 30.31 -3.78
N GLU A 265 -20.31 29.41 -2.82
CA GLU A 265 -21.45 29.44 -1.89
C GLU A 265 -21.23 30.48 -0.78
N GLU A 266 -20.01 30.61 -0.26
CA GLU A 266 -19.70 31.39 0.95
C GLU A 266 -19.00 32.73 0.66
N ARG A 267 -18.52 32.96 -0.57
CA ARG A 267 -17.78 34.16 -0.97
C ARG A 267 -18.29 34.68 -2.32
N ASP A 268 -18.20 35.99 -2.51
CA ASP A 268 -18.61 36.65 -3.76
C ASP A 268 -17.49 36.58 -4.82
N VAL A 269 -17.15 35.36 -5.23
CA VAL A 269 -16.09 35.12 -6.23
C VAL A 269 -16.71 35.00 -7.62
N SER A 270 -16.74 36.10 -8.35
CA SER A 270 -17.22 36.15 -9.75
C SER A 270 -16.14 35.86 -10.80
N GLY A 271 -14.87 35.75 -10.38
CA GLY A 271 -13.75 35.44 -11.27
C GLY A 271 -12.41 35.33 -10.55
N PHE A 272 -11.38 34.87 -11.27
CA PHE A 272 -10.03 34.64 -10.71
C PHE A 272 -9.34 35.90 -10.20
N ALA A 273 -9.64 37.06 -10.79
CA ALA A 273 -9.06 38.36 -10.39
C ALA A 273 -9.59 38.84 -9.03
N VAL A 274 -10.84 38.48 -8.71
CA VAL A 274 -11.54 38.89 -7.49
C VAL A 274 -11.16 37.99 -6.32
N LEU A 275 -10.78 36.73 -6.60
CA LEU A 275 -10.30 35.81 -5.59
C LEU A 275 -9.10 36.41 -4.86
N SER A 276 -9.19 36.48 -3.53
CA SER A 276 -8.19 37.08 -2.68
C SER A 276 -7.60 36.08 -1.68
N ARG A 277 -6.51 36.48 -1.02
CA ARG A 277 -5.92 35.73 0.09
C ARG A 277 -6.94 35.46 1.21
N ARG A 278 -7.81 36.44 1.50
CA ARG A 278 -8.80 36.34 2.59
C ARG A 278 -9.82 35.24 2.34
N ASP A 279 -10.22 35.04 1.09
CA ASP A 279 -11.19 34.00 0.73
C ASP A 279 -10.64 32.60 0.97
N VAL A 280 -9.35 32.40 0.64
CA VAL A 280 -8.70 31.11 0.86
C VAL A 280 -8.37 30.88 2.33
N GLU A 281 -7.97 31.92 3.08
CA GLU A 281 -7.80 31.82 4.54
C GLU A 281 -9.12 31.46 5.23
N ALA A 282 -10.23 32.05 4.79
CA ALA A 282 -11.54 31.71 5.30
C ALA A 282 -11.96 30.28 4.96
N TYR A 283 -11.65 29.79 3.76
CA TYR A 283 -11.86 28.37 3.40
C TYR A 283 -11.09 27.46 4.37
N VAL A 284 -9.82 27.80 4.63
CA VAL A 284 -8.97 27.04 5.54
C VAL A 284 -9.56 27.01 6.95
N GLU A 285 -9.97 28.18 7.47
CA GLU A 285 -10.58 28.30 8.78
C GLU A 285 -11.89 27.50 8.89
N ALA A 286 -12.81 27.65 7.94
CA ALA A 286 -14.07 26.92 7.95
C ALA A 286 -13.87 25.40 7.92
N ARG A 287 -12.88 24.92 7.16
CA ARG A 287 -12.57 23.48 7.09
C ARG A 287 -11.88 22.97 8.35
N LEU A 288 -11.02 23.78 8.99
CA LEU A 288 -10.46 23.44 10.30
C LEU A 288 -11.55 23.35 11.37
N SER A 289 -12.48 24.30 11.39
CA SER A 289 -13.65 24.28 12.28
C SER A 289 -14.56 23.06 12.04
N ALA A 290 -14.65 22.60 10.79
CA ALA A 290 -15.31 21.34 10.44
C ALA A 290 -14.50 20.07 10.77
N GLY A 291 -13.36 20.18 11.46
CA GLY A 291 -12.55 19.06 11.92
C GLY A 291 -11.68 18.39 10.85
N VAL A 292 -11.45 19.05 9.71
CA VAL A 292 -10.62 18.51 8.63
C VAL A 292 -9.15 18.55 9.01
N ALA A 293 -8.44 17.45 8.79
CA ALA A 293 -7.01 17.37 9.10
C ALA A 293 -6.17 18.39 8.31
N ALA A 294 -5.21 19.03 8.99
CA ALA A 294 -4.27 19.99 8.38
C ALA A 294 -3.50 19.40 7.18
N SER A 295 -3.18 18.11 7.20
CA SER A 295 -2.50 17.43 6.08
C SER A 295 -3.39 17.32 4.84
N THR A 296 -4.70 17.10 5.02
CA THR A 296 -5.70 17.13 3.96
C THR A 296 -5.82 18.53 3.38
N LEU A 297 -5.88 19.56 4.22
CA LEU A 297 -5.95 20.96 3.77
C LEU A 297 -4.69 21.39 3.02
N ASN A 298 -3.49 21.02 3.51
CA ASN A 298 -2.23 21.25 2.80
C ASN A 298 -2.19 20.57 1.41
N ARG A 299 -2.87 19.42 1.23
CA ARG A 299 -3.03 18.79 -0.09
C ARG A 299 -4.01 19.59 -0.97
N GLN A 300 -5.16 19.98 -0.43
CA GLN A 300 -6.15 20.77 -1.14
C GLN A 300 -5.58 22.11 -1.64
N LEU A 301 -4.84 22.81 -0.78
CA LEU A 301 -4.15 24.06 -1.13
C LEU A 301 -3.13 23.83 -2.24
N ARG A 302 -2.32 22.76 -2.18
CA ARG A 302 -1.40 22.43 -3.29
C ARG A 302 -2.12 22.22 -4.62
N ASP A 303 -3.28 21.57 -4.60
CA ASP A 303 -4.07 21.34 -5.80
C ASP A 303 -4.67 22.64 -6.35
N LEU A 304 -5.15 23.52 -5.46
CA LEU A 304 -5.62 24.86 -5.82
C LEU A 304 -4.50 25.72 -6.40
N TRP A 305 -3.32 25.77 -5.78
CA TRP A 305 -2.17 26.53 -6.27
C TRP A 305 -1.72 26.07 -7.64
N ALA A 306 -1.68 24.76 -7.88
CA ALA A 306 -1.32 24.21 -9.19
C ALA A 306 -2.32 24.61 -10.27
N PHE A 307 -3.61 24.72 -9.93
CA PHE A 307 -4.63 25.22 -10.84
C PHE A 307 -4.49 26.73 -11.07
N LEU A 308 -4.37 27.55 -10.03
CA LEU A 308 -4.26 29.00 -10.16
C LEU A 308 -3.00 29.44 -10.92
N ARG A 309 -1.87 28.73 -10.76
CA ARG A 309 -0.68 28.96 -11.58
C ARG A 309 -0.92 28.64 -13.06
N PHE A 310 -1.68 27.59 -13.35
CA PHE A 310 -2.08 27.31 -14.73
C PHE A 310 -2.93 28.45 -15.30
N ILE A 311 -3.80 29.07 -14.49
CA ILE A 311 -4.60 30.23 -14.91
C ILE A 311 -3.72 31.46 -15.19
N GLU A 312 -2.73 31.74 -14.32
CA GLU A 312 -1.73 32.79 -14.57
C GLU A 312 -0.93 32.51 -15.86
N GLU A 313 -0.51 31.26 -16.10
CA GLU A 313 0.16 30.86 -17.35
C GLU A 313 -0.71 31.05 -18.60
N GLN A 314 -2.04 31.07 -18.46
CA GLN A 314 -2.97 31.37 -19.56
C GLN A 314 -3.25 32.88 -19.70
N GLY A 315 -2.53 33.74 -18.98
CA GLY A 315 -2.66 35.20 -19.06
C GLY A 315 -3.85 35.77 -18.30
N GLN A 316 -4.53 34.98 -17.46
CA GLN A 316 -5.61 35.49 -16.61
C GLN A 316 -5.05 36.01 -15.28
N PRO A 317 -5.47 37.20 -14.81
CA PRO A 317 -4.96 37.78 -13.59
C PRO A 317 -5.42 37.01 -12.35
N VAL A 318 -4.46 36.67 -11.49
CA VAL A 318 -4.68 36.06 -10.17
C VAL A 318 -3.94 36.92 -9.14
N SER A 319 -4.55 37.16 -7.96
CA SER A 319 -3.89 37.95 -6.92
C SER A 319 -2.63 37.24 -6.38
N PRO A 320 -1.42 37.84 -6.47
CA PRO A 320 -0.18 37.19 -6.02
C PRO A 320 -0.17 36.84 -4.53
N GLY A 321 -0.97 37.57 -3.73
CA GLY A 321 -1.10 37.35 -2.29
C GLY A 321 -1.72 36.00 -1.94
N ILE A 322 -2.49 35.39 -2.85
CA ILE A 322 -3.13 34.08 -2.64
C ILE A 322 -2.09 32.99 -2.36
N PHE A 323 -0.94 33.01 -3.03
CA PHE A 323 0.11 31.99 -2.84
C PHE A 323 0.87 32.11 -1.51
N ARG A 324 0.60 33.15 -0.72
CA ARG A 324 1.24 33.39 0.59
C ARG A 324 0.44 32.87 1.78
N VAL A 325 -0.71 32.21 1.55
CA VAL A 325 -1.45 31.53 2.61
C VAL A 325 -0.54 30.52 3.29
N ALA A 326 -0.40 30.65 4.60
CA ALA A 326 0.56 29.87 5.37
C ALA A 326 0.22 28.37 5.33
N ARG A 327 1.27 27.54 5.20
CA ARG A 327 1.12 26.10 5.35
C ARG A 327 0.68 25.79 6.78
N LEU A 328 -0.38 25.00 6.92
CA LEU A 328 -0.87 24.61 8.24
C LEU A 328 0.12 23.68 8.93
N LYS A 329 0.36 23.91 10.22
CA LYS A 329 1.13 22.99 11.06
C LYS A 329 0.38 21.67 11.15
N GLU A 330 0.99 20.62 10.61
CA GLU A 330 0.44 19.28 10.67
C GLU A 330 0.63 18.75 12.09
N GLY A 331 -0.48 18.60 12.82
CA GLY A 331 -0.47 17.84 14.07
C GLY A 331 0.01 16.41 13.79
N ARG A 332 0.77 15.82 14.71
CA ARG A 332 1.18 14.40 14.62
C ARG A 332 -0.10 13.55 14.70
N SER A 333 -0.71 13.20 13.56
CA SER A 333 -1.84 12.28 13.57
C SER A 333 -1.30 10.90 13.91
N LEU A 334 -1.67 10.39 15.07
CA LEU A 334 -1.52 8.97 15.37
C LEU A 334 -2.40 8.18 14.38
N PRO A 335 -1.99 6.98 13.96
CA PRO A 335 -2.86 6.12 13.18
C PRO A 335 -4.08 5.81 14.06
N ARG A 336 -5.27 6.21 13.62
CA ARG A 336 -6.52 5.81 14.29
C ARG A 336 -6.79 4.37 13.88
N PHE A 337 -6.55 3.44 14.79
CA PHE A 337 -7.06 2.08 14.67
C PHE A 337 -8.53 2.09 15.10
N LEU A 338 -9.38 1.30 14.45
CA LEU A 338 -10.72 1.01 14.95
C LEU A 338 -10.60 -0.12 15.97
N ALA A 339 -11.11 0.07 17.18
CA ALA A 339 -11.33 -1.04 18.11
C ALA A 339 -12.45 -1.96 17.57
N ASP A 340 -12.45 -3.24 17.94
CA ASP A 340 -13.42 -4.22 17.44
C ASP A 340 -14.87 -3.80 17.70
N GLU A 341 -15.14 -3.19 18.85
CA GLU A 341 -16.45 -2.65 19.19
C GLU A 341 -16.88 -1.48 18.29
N GLU A 342 -15.92 -0.62 17.91
CA GLU A 342 -16.15 0.50 16.99
C GLU A 342 -16.36 -0.01 15.56
N TYR A 343 -15.61 -1.05 15.17
CA TYR A 343 -15.78 -1.74 13.89
C TYR A 343 -17.17 -2.37 13.80
N HIS A 344 -17.60 -3.17 14.78
CA HIS A 344 -18.93 -3.79 14.78
C HIS A 344 -20.07 -2.77 14.90
N ARG A 345 -19.83 -1.63 15.56
CA ARG A 345 -20.79 -0.51 15.56
C ARG A 345 -20.92 0.10 14.16
N LEU A 346 -19.80 0.33 13.48
CA LEU A 346 -19.77 0.86 12.12
C LEU A 346 -20.41 -0.11 11.11
N GLU A 347 -20.09 -1.40 11.22
CA GLU A 347 -20.67 -2.46 10.40
C GLU A 347 -22.20 -2.51 10.54
N ARG A 348 -22.72 -2.54 11.79
CA ARG A 348 -24.17 -2.52 12.03
C ARG A 348 -24.84 -1.28 11.43
N LEU A 349 -24.22 -0.12 11.54
CA LEU A 349 -24.76 1.12 10.99
C LEU A 349 -24.78 1.08 9.45
N ILE A 350 -23.74 0.57 8.81
CA ILE A 350 -23.68 0.42 7.35
C ILE A 350 -24.72 -0.58 6.87
N LEU A 351 -24.86 -1.73 7.54
CA LEU A 351 -25.89 -2.73 7.22
C LEU A 351 -27.30 -2.14 7.35
N ALA A 352 -27.58 -1.39 8.42
CA ALA A 352 -28.86 -0.72 8.63
C ALA A 352 -29.16 0.35 7.57
N LYS A 353 -28.17 1.19 7.23
CA LYS A 353 -28.32 2.26 6.23
C LYS A 353 -28.45 1.76 4.79
N THR A 354 -28.00 0.53 4.52
CA THR A 354 -28.03 -0.07 3.18
C THR A 354 -29.14 -1.12 3.04
N ALA A 355 -30.04 -1.22 4.02
CA ALA A 355 -31.02 -2.31 4.12
C ALA A 355 -32.04 -2.32 2.96
N ALA A 356 -32.33 -1.16 2.35
CA ALA A 356 -33.25 -1.08 1.21
C ALA A 356 -32.67 -1.72 -0.06
N GLY A 357 -31.34 -1.90 -0.12
CA GLY A 357 -30.67 -2.67 -1.15
C GLY A 357 -30.74 -2.01 -2.52
N THR A 358 -30.80 -0.67 -2.56
CA THR A 358 -30.68 0.07 -3.82
C THR A 358 -29.32 -0.20 -4.48
N ARG A 359 -29.17 0.17 -5.75
CA ARG A 359 -27.91 0.00 -6.48
C ARG A 359 -26.73 0.63 -5.70
N ASP A 360 -26.91 1.85 -5.22
CA ASP A 360 -25.86 2.62 -4.55
C ASP A 360 -25.59 2.06 -3.15
N GLU A 361 -26.62 1.61 -2.42
CA GLU A 361 -26.46 0.95 -1.13
C GLU A 361 -25.71 -0.39 -1.20
N ARG A 362 -25.93 -1.17 -2.26
CA ARG A 362 -25.16 -2.40 -2.51
C ARG A 362 -23.69 -2.10 -2.81
N LEU A 363 -23.43 -1.00 -3.51
CA LEU A 363 -22.09 -0.53 -3.82
C LEU A 363 -21.35 -0.05 -2.55
N ASP A 364 -22.03 0.74 -1.71
CA ASP A 364 -21.51 1.20 -0.43
C ASP A 364 -21.14 0.03 0.50
N ARG A 365 -21.99 -0.99 0.54
CA ARG A 365 -21.74 -2.22 1.30
C ARG A 365 -20.55 -3.00 0.74
N ALA A 366 -20.45 -3.13 -0.59
CA ALA A 366 -19.34 -3.81 -1.24
C ALA A 366 -18.00 -3.11 -0.97
N TRP A 367 -17.95 -1.79 -1.05
CA TRP A 367 -16.74 -1.01 -0.77
C TRP A 367 -16.31 -1.10 0.68
N PHE A 368 -17.25 -1.03 1.63
CA PHE A 368 -16.97 -1.22 3.04
C PHE A 368 -16.31 -2.58 3.31
N TYR A 369 -16.89 -3.67 2.83
CA TYR A 369 -16.36 -5.02 3.07
C TYR A 369 -15.04 -5.28 2.34
N LEU A 370 -14.84 -4.70 1.15
CA LEU A 370 -13.56 -4.79 0.43
C LEU A 370 -12.43 -4.03 1.15
N LEU A 371 -12.72 -2.91 1.79
CA LEU A 371 -11.74 -2.17 2.60
C LEU A 371 -11.51 -2.85 3.96
N ALA A 372 -12.57 -3.34 4.60
CA ALA A 372 -12.51 -3.96 5.91
C ALA A 372 -11.85 -5.35 5.91
N HIS A 373 -12.10 -6.18 4.90
CA HIS A 373 -11.62 -7.57 4.85
C HIS A 373 -10.81 -7.92 3.61
N GLY A 374 -10.95 -7.15 2.53
CA GLY A 374 -10.20 -7.40 1.30
C GLY A 374 -8.74 -6.89 1.36
N GLY A 375 -8.39 -6.13 2.39
CA GLY A 375 -7.05 -5.55 2.54
C GLY A 375 -6.70 -4.51 1.47
N LEU A 376 -7.71 -4.01 0.74
CA LEU A 376 -7.52 -3.00 -0.29
C LEU A 376 -7.20 -1.66 0.36
N ARG A 377 -6.22 -0.95 -0.19
CA ARG A 377 -6.08 0.49 0.07
C ARG A 377 -7.22 1.22 -0.63
N LEU A 378 -7.61 2.38 -0.08
CA LEU A 378 -8.63 3.23 -0.71
C LEU A 378 -8.33 3.52 -2.19
N SER A 379 -7.05 3.73 -2.53
CA SER A 379 -6.64 3.93 -3.93
C SER A 379 -6.85 2.69 -4.80
N GLU A 380 -6.59 1.51 -4.26
CA GLU A 380 -6.74 0.23 -4.98
C GLU A 380 -8.23 -0.10 -5.21
N LEU A 381 -9.10 0.23 -4.25
CA LEU A 381 -10.55 0.13 -4.41
C LEU A 381 -11.07 1.08 -5.51
N CYS A 382 -10.59 2.33 -5.54
CA CYS A 382 -11.01 3.30 -6.55
C CYS A 382 -10.61 2.91 -7.98
N ASP A 383 -9.54 2.15 -8.13
CA ASP A 383 -8.96 1.78 -9.42
C ASP A 383 -9.46 0.43 -9.94
N LEU A 384 -10.25 -0.28 -9.13
CA LEU A 384 -10.86 -1.56 -9.45
C LEU A 384 -11.74 -1.48 -10.70
N ARG A 385 -11.57 -2.42 -11.62
CA ARG A 385 -12.41 -2.59 -12.82
C ARG A 385 -13.26 -3.86 -12.68
N LEU A 386 -14.39 -3.94 -13.38
CA LEU A 386 -15.26 -5.13 -13.36
C LEU A 386 -14.52 -6.41 -13.78
N GLY A 387 -13.59 -6.31 -14.74
CA GLY A 387 -12.75 -7.43 -15.17
C GLY A 387 -11.66 -7.84 -14.18
N ASP A 388 -11.57 -7.18 -13.02
CA ASP A 388 -10.67 -7.58 -11.92
C ASP A 388 -11.33 -8.53 -10.93
N LEU A 389 -12.65 -8.70 -11.03
CA LEU A 389 -13.44 -9.52 -10.14
C LEU A 389 -13.74 -10.86 -10.82
N ASP A 390 -13.18 -11.93 -10.26
CA ASP A 390 -13.51 -13.30 -10.61
C ASP A 390 -14.38 -13.89 -9.50
N LEU A 391 -15.70 -13.84 -9.69
CA LEU A 391 -16.68 -14.34 -8.73
C LEU A 391 -16.66 -15.87 -8.62
N VAL A 392 -16.32 -16.57 -9.71
CA VAL A 392 -16.29 -18.04 -9.74
C VAL A 392 -15.07 -18.55 -8.97
N GLY A 393 -13.91 -17.91 -9.18
CA GLY A 393 -12.69 -18.20 -8.43
C GLY A 393 -12.58 -17.50 -7.07
N GLN A 394 -13.56 -16.66 -6.69
CA GLN A 394 -13.55 -15.80 -5.50
C GLN A 394 -12.29 -14.92 -5.38
N ARG A 395 -11.84 -14.34 -6.50
CA ARG A 395 -10.60 -13.55 -6.58
C ARG A 395 -10.88 -12.11 -6.98
N LEU A 396 -10.03 -11.23 -6.47
CA LEU A 396 -10.00 -9.83 -6.84
C LEU A 396 -8.57 -9.42 -7.22
N ALA A 397 -8.36 -9.02 -8.47
CA ALA A 397 -7.06 -8.66 -9.02
C ALA A 397 -6.80 -7.14 -8.89
N VAL A 398 -5.90 -6.75 -8.00
CA VAL A 398 -5.51 -5.33 -7.86
C VAL A 398 -4.43 -4.99 -8.88
N ARG A 399 -4.76 -4.14 -9.87
CA ARG A 399 -3.86 -3.83 -11.00
C ARG A 399 -2.61 -3.03 -10.61
N GLU A 400 -2.68 -2.14 -9.62
CA GLU A 400 -1.52 -1.33 -9.17
C GLU A 400 -1.56 -1.02 -7.66
N GLY A 401 -0.72 -1.70 -6.88
CA GLY A 401 -0.34 -1.26 -5.53
C GLY A 401 0.82 -0.27 -5.63
N LYS A 402 0.72 0.90 -4.96
CA LYS A 402 1.74 1.99 -4.98
C LYS A 402 3.18 1.45 -4.96
N GLY A 403 3.84 1.55 -6.12
CA GLY A 403 5.19 1.02 -6.39
C GLY A 403 5.51 0.79 -7.88
N LYS A 404 4.68 1.28 -8.81
CA LYS A 404 4.94 1.29 -10.25
C LYS A 404 4.57 2.64 -10.85
#